data_AF-A0A936UJ91-F1
#
_entry.id   AF-A0A936UJ91-F1
#
_cell.length_a   1.000
_cell.length_b   1.000
_cell.length_c   1.000
_cell.angle_alpha   90.00
_cell.angle_beta   90.00
_cell.angle_gamma   90.00
#
_symmetry.space_group_name_H-M   'P 1'
#
loop_
_entity.id
_entity.type
_entity.pdbx_description
1 polymer ?
#
loop_
_entity_poly.entity_id
_entity_poly.type
_entity_poly.pdbx_seq_one_letter_code
_entity_poly.pdbx_strand_id
1 'polypeptide(L)'
;MRATFLLTFLLLMAAAMGQNQVFWDAKDYPNSGMVIQGDIHVEPRMGRFVLTYEVNGSSKTTACRKVWGFQFDRTLYRIAPEGKIPVRLMAQGAVYYWENGFAHLRMQRDSLEASAYDYGRFSYLSMDRMSEIVPACFQGKQMSKASERFKDAYPAYADMLGCIGAGSDQDSTRQCVVEYEVAVEEGRALKP
;
A
#
# COMPACT_ATOMS: atom_id res chain seq x y z
N MET A 1 7.69 43.70 24.88
CA MET A 1 6.56 43.03 24.21
C MET A 1 7.00 42.37 22.88
N ARG A 2 7.91 41.38 22.92
CA ARG A 2 8.35 40.63 21.71
C ARG A 2 8.56 39.13 21.94
N ALA A 3 8.36 38.62 23.16
CA ALA A 3 8.63 37.23 23.52
C ALA A 3 7.40 36.30 23.36
N THR A 4 6.19 36.84 23.22
CA THR A 4 4.95 36.04 23.23
C THR A 4 4.55 35.48 21.86
N PHE A 5 5.18 35.93 20.76
CA PHE A 5 4.84 35.48 19.40
C PHE A 5 5.58 34.21 18.94
N LEU A 6 6.67 33.82 19.62
CA LEU A 6 7.45 32.63 19.25
C LEU A 6 6.89 31.32 19.81
N LEU A 7 6.09 31.38 20.89
CA LEU A 7 5.56 30.17 21.53
C LEU A 7 4.35 29.57 20.78
N THR A 8 3.58 30.39 20.05
CA THR A 8 2.40 29.95 19.30
C THR A 8 2.74 29.23 18.01
N PHE A 9 3.93 29.46 17.43
CA PHE A 9 4.35 28.81 16.19
C PHE A 9 4.85 27.36 16.38
N LEU A 10 5.38 27.03 17.56
CA LEU A 10 5.81 25.67 17.90
C LEU A 10 4.65 24.71 18.22
N LEU A 11 3.52 25.21 18.73
CA LEU A 11 2.34 24.39 19.03
C LEU A 11 1.55 23.96 17.78
N LEU A 12 1.64 24.70 16.67
CA LEU A 12 0.96 24.36 15.41
C LEU A 12 1.67 23.25 14.62
N MET A 13 2.98 23.05 14.81
CA MET A 13 3.75 22.02 14.11
C MET A 13 3.55 20.60 14.70
N ALA A 14 3.14 20.49 15.97
CA ALA A 14 2.91 19.19 16.61
C ALA A 14 1.59 18.51 16.15
N ALA A 15 0.66 19.24 15.55
CA ALA A 15 -0.66 18.73 15.19
C ALA A 15 -0.73 17.99 13.84
N ALA A 16 0.36 17.97 13.06
CA ALA A 16 0.40 17.30 11.75
C ALA A 16 0.98 15.87 11.80
N MET A 17 1.06 15.24 12.98
CA MET A 17 1.34 13.81 13.04
C MET A 17 0.07 13.07 12.60
N GLY A 18 0.05 12.65 11.33
CA GLY A 18 -1.02 11.83 10.78
C GLY A 18 -1.31 10.65 11.69
N GLN A 19 -2.52 10.57 12.20
CA GLN A 19 -2.93 9.53 13.15
C GLN A 19 -2.96 8.17 12.43
N ASN A 20 -2.57 7.11 13.16
CA ASN A 20 -2.77 5.75 12.69
C ASN A 20 -4.28 5.47 12.68
N GLN A 21 -4.76 4.85 11.60
CA GLN A 21 -6.20 4.65 11.40
C GLN A 21 -6.49 3.30 10.75
N VAL A 22 -7.64 2.70 11.07
CA VAL A 22 -8.18 1.52 10.39
C VAL A 22 -9.44 1.92 9.63
N PHE A 23 -9.55 1.49 8.38
CA PHE A 23 -10.67 1.80 7.49
C PHE A 23 -11.43 0.52 7.15
N TRP A 24 -12.74 0.52 7.41
CA TRP A 24 -13.61 -0.63 7.15
C TRP A 24 -14.10 -0.65 5.70
N ASP A 25 -14.36 0.53 5.17
CA ASP A 25 -14.75 0.75 3.78
C ASP A 25 -13.78 1.72 3.10
N ALA A 26 -13.70 1.64 1.78
CA ALA A 26 -12.91 2.53 0.96
C ALA A 26 -13.33 4.00 1.13
N LYS A 27 -14.64 4.26 1.27
CA LYS A 27 -15.18 5.61 1.45
C LYS A 27 -14.73 6.28 2.76
N ASP A 28 -14.25 5.49 3.73
CA ASP A 28 -13.82 6.02 5.02
C ASP A 28 -12.44 6.69 4.93
N TYR A 29 -11.68 6.41 3.88
CA TYR A 29 -10.36 6.98 3.68
C TYR A 29 -10.40 8.34 2.98
N PRO A 30 -9.63 9.35 3.43
CA PRO A 30 -8.76 9.36 4.60
C PRO A 30 -9.41 9.96 5.87
N ASN A 31 -10.71 10.26 5.83
CA ASN A 31 -11.31 11.23 6.76
C ASN A 31 -12.07 10.60 7.94
N SER A 32 -12.55 9.36 7.83
CA SER A 32 -13.44 8.74 8.80
C SER A 32 -12.99 7.33 9.23
N GLY A 33 -11.69 7.09 9.20
CA GLY A 33 -11.09 5.89 9.80
C GLY A 33 -11.19 5.89 11.32
N MET A 34 -11.19 4.69 11.92
CA MET A 34 -11.08 4.53 13.36
C MET A 34 -9.63 4.82 13.77
N VAL A 35 -9.43 5.84 14.60
CA VAL A 35 -8.11 6.17 15.16
C VAL A 35 -7.64 5.04 16.07
N ILE A 36 -6.40 4.62 15.86
CA ILE A 36 -5.73 3.58 16.65
C ILE A 36 -4.44 4.13 17.25
N GLN A 37 -3.96 3.43 18.28
CA GLN A 37 -2.71 3.70 18.99
C GLN A 37 -1.75 2.52 18.81
N GLY A 38 -0.47 2.77 19.11
CA GLY A 38 0.57 1.73 19.13
C GLY A 38 0.87 1.10 17.77
N ASP A 39 1.49 -0.07 17.85
CA ASP A 39 1.93 -0.85 16.70
C ASP A 39 0.76 -1.60 16.05
N ILE A 40 0.95 -1.88 14.75
CA ILE A 40 0.08 -2.76 13.99
C ILE A 40 0.80 -4.08 13.73
N HIS A 41 0.10 -5.18 14.02
CA HIS A 41 0.57 -6.51 13.69
C HIS A 41 -0.43 -7.23 12.79
N VAL A 42 0.10 -7.93 11.77
CA VAL A 42 -0.69 -8.85 10.95
C VAL A 42 -0.07 -10.23 11.07
N GLU A 43 -0.88 -11.23 11.39
CA GLU A 43 -0.44 -12.60 11.57
C GLU A 43 -1.48 -13.63 11.11
N PRO A 44 -1.04 -14.84 10.72
CA PRO A 44 -1.96 -15.94 10.45
C PRO A 44 -2.54 -16.50 11.76
N ARG A 45 -3.87 -16.61 11.83
CA ARG A 45 -4.62 -17.22 12.93
C ARG A 45 -5.71 -18.12 12.39
N MET A 46 -5.58 -19.43 12.63
CA MET A 46 -6.54 -20.45 12.19
C MET A 46 -6.89 -20.36 10.67
N GLY A 47 -5.85 -20.26 9.83
CA GLY A 47 -6.01 -20.20 8.37
C GLY A 47 -6.54 -18.87 7.82
N ARG A 48 -6.53 -17.80 8.62
CA ARG A 48 -6.95 -16.44 8.21
C ARG A 48 -5.95 -15.42 8.71
N PHE A 49 -5.78 -14.31 8.00
CA PHE A 49 -5.00 -13.19 8.52
C PHE A 49 -5.84 -12.30 9.43
N VAL A 50 -5.25 -11.91 10.55
CA VAL A 50 -5.83 -10.98 11.52
C VAL A 50 -4.92 -9.78 11.70
N LEU A 51 -5.52 -8.61 11.84
CA LEU A 51 -4.91 -7.33 12.15
C LEU A 51 -5.12 -7.07 13.65
N THR A 52 -4.03 -6.90 14.39
CA THR A 52 -4.04 -6.53 15.81
C THR A 52 -3.51 -5.10 15.96
N TYR A 53 -4.23 -4.29 16.74
CA TYR A 53 -3.96 -2.86 16.96
C TYR A 53 -4.49 -2.44 18.34
N GLU A 54 -4.06 -1.28 18.85
CA GLU A 54 -4.53 -0.74 20.13
C GLU A 54 -5.59 0.35 19.96
N VAL A 55 -6.62 0.34 20.81
CA VAL A 55 -7.61 1.42 20.92
C VAL A 55 -7.87 1.68 22.40
N ASN A 56 -7.65 2.91 22.85
CA ASN A 56 -7.87 3.32 24.25
C ASN A 56 -7.13 2.42 25.25
N GLY A 57 -5.85 2.12 24.99
CA GLY A 57 -5.03 1.24 25.84
C GLY A 57 -5.42 -0.24 25.81
N SER A 58 -6.34 -0.66 24.93
CA SER A 58 -6.79 -2.05 24.82
C SER A 58 -6.49 -2.63 23.45
N SER A 59 -5.88 -3.81 23.42
CA SER A 59 -5.63 -4.55 22.18
C SER A 59 -6.94 -5.06 21.55
N LYS A 60 -7.07 -4.87 20.24
CA LYS A 60 -8.18 -5.34 19.40
C LYS A 60 -7.62 -6.16 18.25
N THR A 61 -8.30 -7.26 17.93
CA THR A 61 -7.94 -8.13 16.81
C THR A 61 -9.12 -8.25 15.86
N THR A 62 -8.90 -7.95 14.58
CA THR A 62 -9.92 -8.02 13.54
C THR A 62 -9.42 -8.80 12.32
N ALA A 63 -10.28 -9.62 11.72
CA ALA A 63 -9.91 -10.35 10.50
C ALA A 63 -9.62 -9.37 9.34
N CYS A 64 -8.50 -9.56 8.63
CA CYS A 64 -8.10 -8.69 7.51
C CYS A 64 -9.19 -8.59 6.42
N ARG A 65 -9.92 -9.68 6.16
CA ARG A 65 -11.04 -9.68 5.20
C ARG A 65 -12.20 -8.72 5.52
N LYS A 66 -12.26 -8.17 6.75
CA LYS A 66 -13.27 -7.20 7.19
C LYS A 66 -12.75 -5.76 7.10
N VAL A 67 -11.46 -5.57 6.82
CA VAL A 67 -10.78 -4.28 6.77
C VAL A 67 -10.52 -3.96 5.30
N TRP A 68 -10.80 -2.73 4.87
CA TRP A 68 -10.39 -2.27 3.54
C TRP A 68 -8.90 -1.92 3.51
N GLY A 69 -8.43 -1.22 4.53
CA GLY A 69 -7.05 -0.81 4.69
C GLY A 69 -6.78 -0.17 6.04
N PHE A 70 -5.56 0.29 6.24
CA PHE A 70 -5.15 1.04 7.43
C PHE A 70 -4.02 2.00 7.09
N GLN A 71 -3.87 3.06 7.87
CA GLN A 71 -2.75 3.97 7.81
C GLN A 71 -1.85 3.73 9.02
N PHE A 72 -0.58 3.50 8.76
CA PHE A 72 0.43 3.28 9.79
C PHE A 72 1.67 4.10 9.45
N ASP A 73 2.09 4.96 10.36
CA ASP A 73 3.22 5.87 10.16
C ASP A 73 3.11 6.63 8.82
N ARG A 74 1.96 7.29 8.63
CA ARG A 74 1.60 8.07 7.43
C ARG A 74 1.55 7.29 6.11
N THR A 75 1.76 5.97 6.16
CA THR A 75 1.75 5.10 4.99
C THR A 75 0.41 4.39 4.88
N LEU A 76 -0.19 4.39 3.69
CA LEU A 76 -1.40 3.63 3.41
C LEU A 76 -1.07 2.17 3.14
N TYR A 77 -1.76 1.29 3.85
CA TYR A 77 -1.84 -0.13 3.57
C TYR A 77 -3.27 -0.48 3.13
N ARG A 78 -3.43 -1.33 2.12
CA ARG A 78 -4.72 -1.92 1.73
C ARG A 78 -4.70 -3.43 1.90
N ILE A 79 -5.87 -4.02 2.08
CA ILE A 79 -6.01 -5.48 2.08
C ILE A 79 -6.26 -5.94 0.65
N ALA A 80 -5.29 -6.62 0.05
CA ALA A 80 -5.42 -7.18 -1.29
C ALA A 80 -6.56 -8.22 -1.33
N PRO A 81 -7.41 -8.20 -2.38
CA PRO A 81 -8.54 -9.13 -2.48
C PRO A 81 -8.07 -10.58 -2.58
N GLU A 82 -6.94 -10.82 -3.26
CA GLU A 82 -6.24 -12.09 -3.33
C GLU A 82 -5.42 -12.31 -2.05
N GLY A 83 -5.61 -13.46 -1.40
CA GLY A 83 -4.88 -13.82 -0.16
C GLY A 83 -5.31 -13.07 1.11
N LYS A 84 -6.04 -11.95 1.00
CA LYS A 84 -6.48 -11.12 2.14
C LYS A 84 -5.30 -10.64 2.99
N ILE A 85 -4.24 -10.21 2.32
CA ILE A 85 -2.99 -9.76 2.93
C ILE A 85 -2.85 -8.23 2.83
N PRO A 86 -2.09 -7.59 3.73
CA PRO A 86 -1.75 -6.18 3.59
C PRO A 86 -0.79 -5.97 2.41
N VAL A 87 -0.99 -4.87 1.68
CA VAL A 87 -0.06 -4.32 0.70
C VAL A 87 0.21 -2.85 1.03
N ARG A 88 1.47 -2.45 0.97
CA ARG A 88 1.93 -1.08 1.28
C ARG A 88 1.92 -0.25 0.01
N LEU A 89 1.37 0.96 0.08
CA LEU A 89 1.48 1.92 -1.03
C LEU A 89 2.90 2.47 -1.13
N MET A 90 3.47 2.41 -2.34
CA MET A 90 4.82 2.85 -2.62
C MET A 90 4.86 4.08 -3.54
N ALA A 91 4.04 4.08 -4.59
CA ALA A 91 3.95 5.21 -5.52
C ALA A 91 2.48 5.49 -5.91
N GLN A 92 2.20 6.76 -6.19
CA GLN A 92 0.91 7.27 -6.64
C GLN A 92 1.15 8.14 -7.88
N GLY A 93 0.90 7.61 -9.07
CA GLY A 93 1.13 8.33 -10.32
C GLY A 93 0.19 7.88 -11.41
N ALA A 94 0.74 7.45 -12.54
CA ALA A 94 -0.04 6.87 -13.63
C ALA A 94 -0.72 5.56 -13.22
N VAL A 95 -0.17 4.87 -12.22
CA VAL A 95 -0.78 3.75 -11.50
C VAL A 95 -0.55 3.91 -10.01
N TYR A 96 -1.28 3.14 -9.21
CA TYR A 96 -0.96 2.93 -7.80
C TYR A 96 -0.11 1.67 -7.69
N TYR A 97 1.15 1.84 -7.29
CA TYR A 97 2.08 0.74 -7.09
C TYR A 97 2.16 0.36 -5.61
N TRP A 98 1.98 -0.93 -5.35
CA TRP A 98 1.99 -1.48 -4.00
C TRP A 98 3.01 -2.59 -3.85
N GLU A 99 3.51 -2.77 -2.64
CA GLU A 99 4.43 -3.85 -2.27
C GLU A 99 3.88 -4.71 -1.15
N ASN A 100 4.52 -5.86 -0.90
CA ASN A 100 4.13 -6.79 0.14
C ASN A 100 4.10 -6.13 1.53
N GLY A 101 2.91 -5.98 2.11
CA GLY A 101 2.74 -5.28 3.38
C GLY A 101 3.34 -6.02 4.57
N PHE A 102 3.46 -7.35 4.53
CA PHE A 102 4.10 -8.11 5.61
C PHE A 102 5.59 -7.78 5.73
N ALA A 103 6.28 -7.71 4.59
CA ALA A 103 7.70 -7.36 4.56
C ALA A 103 7.90 -5.97 5.17
N HIS A 104 7.10 -4.99 4.76
CA HIS A 104 7.20 -3.62 5.25
C HIS A 104 6.84 -3.45 6.73
N LEU A 105 5.80 -4.11 7.21
CA LEU A 105 5.47 -4.11 8.64
C LEU A 105 6.61 -4.73 9.47
N ARG A 106 7.25 -5.79 8.97
CA ARG A 106 8.41 -6.41 9.64
C ARG A 106 9.62 -5.48 9.63
N MET A 107 9.90 -4.84 8.50
CA MET A 107 10.96 -3.83 8.36
C MET A 107 10.77 -2.68 9.35
N GLN A 108 9.55 -2.15 9.49
CA GLN A 108 9.25 -1.09 10.44
C GLN A 108 9.42 -1.54 11.89
N ARG A 109 8.87 -2.71 12.26
CA ARG A 109 8.98 -3.27 13.61
C ARG A 109 10.43 -3.53 14.03
N ASP A 110 11.20 -4.14 13.14
CA ASP A 110 12.55 -4.63 13.43
C ASP A 110 13.64 -3.64 13.01
N SER A 111 13.27 -2.45 12.50
CA SER A 111 14.18 -1.44 11.96
C SER A 111 15.14 -1.99 10.89
N LEU A 112 14.61 -2.79 9.95
CA LEU A 112 15.37 -3.44 8.88
C LEU A 112 15.23 -2.70 7.55
N GLU A 113 16.29 -2.72 6.75
CA GLU A 113 16.27 -2.18 5.37
C GLU A 113 15.59 -3.13 4.37
N ALA A 114 15.58 -4.43 4.67
CA ALA A 114 14.95 -5.46 3.85
C ALA A 114 14.35 -6.56 4.73
N SER A 115 13.25 -7.15 4.26
CA SER A 115 12.66 -8.32 4.88
C SER A 115 12.08 -9.26 3.83
N ALA A 116 12.25 -10.57 4.05
CA ALA A 116 11.47 -11.56 3.35
C ALA A 116 10.00 -11.52 3.80
N TYR A 117 9.12 -12.15 3.01
CA TYR A 117 7.73 -12.39 3.36
C TYR A 117 7.36 -13.85 3.06
N ASP A 118 6.39 -14.36 3.80
CA ASP A 118 5.96 -15.76 3.72
C ASP A 118 4.68 -15.92 2.88
N TYR A 119 3.97 -14.82 2.63
CA TYR A 119 2.65 -14.82 2.00
C TYR A 119 2.51 -13.73 0.93
N GLY A 120 1.85 -14.07 -0.18
CA GLY A 120 1.52 -13.13 -1.25
C GLY A 120 2.56 -13.03 -2.35
N ARG A 121 2.62 -11.85 -2.96
CA ARG A 121 3.50 -11.47 -4.07
C ARG A 121 4.38 -10.29 -3.66
N PHE A 122 5.45 -10.06 -4.41
CA PHE A 122 6.38 -8.95 -4.17
C PHE A 122 5.67 -7.60 -4.33
N SER A 123 4.86 -7.50 -5.39
CA SER A 123 4.27 -6.26 -5.85
C SER A 123 2.86 -6.45 -6.41
N TYR A 124 2.11 -5.36 -6.41
CA TYR A 124 0.74 -5.27 -6.87
C TYR A 124 0.50 -3.92 -7.55
N LEU A 125 -0.54 -3.84 -8.37
CA LEU A 125 -1.00 -2.63 -9.03
C LEU A 125 -2.49 -2.38 -8.77
N SER A 126 -2.88 -1.11 -8.80
CA SER A 126 -4.26 -0.70 -9.05
C SER A 126 -4.26 0.58 -9.89
N MET A 127 -5.38 0.89 -10.54
CA MET A 127 -5.47 2.12 -11.34
C MET A 127 -5.53 3.38 -10.49
N ASP A 128 -6.33 3.30 -9.45
CA ASP A 128 -6.48 4.35 -8.47
C ASP A 128 -6.48 3.72 -7.07
N ARG A 129 -6.63 4.57 -6.07
CA ARG A 129 -6.66 4.18 -4.66
C ARG A 129 -7.78 3.21 -4.29
N MET A 130 -8.90 3.25 -5.00
CA MET A 130 -10.16 2.56 -4.70
C MET A 130 -10.35 1.31 -5.56
N SER A 131 -9.77 1.31 -6.75
CA SER A 131 -9.80 0.22 -7.72
C SER A 131 -9.28 -1.12 -7.15
N GLU A 132 -9.61 -2.21 -7.84
CA GLU A 132 -9.13 -3.56 -7.51
C GLU A 132 -7.59 -3.57 -7.51
N ILE A 133 -7.01 -4.18 -6.47
CA ILE A 133 -5.57 -4.45 -6.40
C ILE A 133 -5.32 -5.81 -7.04
N VAL A 134 -4.43 -5.84 -8.03
CA VAL A 134 -4.05 -7.05 -8.77
C VAL A 134 -2.57 -7.35 -8.56
N PRO A 135 -2.15 -8.63 -8.54
CA PRO A 135 -0.74 -8.99 -8.58
C PRO A 135 -0.02 -8.34 -9.77
N ALA A 136 1.20 -7.85 -9.55
CA ALA A 136 2.03 -7.33 -10.63
C ALA A 136 2.74 -8.47 -11.39
N CYS A 137 1.96 -9.39 -11.96
CA CYS A 137 2.47 -10.55 -12.70
C CYS A 137 1.71 -10.68 -14.03
N PHE A 138 2.30 -10.19 -15.13
CA PHE A 138 1.63 -10.04 -16.43
C PHE A 138 2.15 -10.95 -17.54
N GLN A 139 2.96 -11.95 -17.17
CA GLN A 139 3.54 -12.93 -18.08
C GLN A 139 3.64 -14.32 -17.44
N GLY A 140 3.66 -15.34 -18.30
CA GLY A 140 3.93 -16.72 -17.93
C GLY A 140 2.84 -17.39 -17.08
N LYS A 141 3.17 -18.57 -16.56
CA LYS A 141 2.23 -19.44 -15.80
C LYS A 141 1.78 -18.85 -14.46
N GLN A 142 2.41 -17.78 -14.00
CA GLN A 142 2.08 -17.14 -12.72
C GLN A 142 1.07 -16.01 -12.85
N MET A 143 0.66 -15.65 -14.07
CA MET A 143 -0.34 -14.62 -14.31
C MET A 143 -1.70 -15.05 -13.75
N SER A 144 -2.24 -14.26 -12.83
CA SER A 144 -3.59 -14.49 -12.30
C SER A 144 -4.66 -13.97 -13.26
N LYS A 145 -5.89 -14.49 -13.18
CA LYS A 145 -7.02 -13.97 -13.96
C LYS A 145 -7.28 -12.47 -13.72
N ALA A 146 -6.95 -11.96 -12.54
CA ALA A 146 -7.10 -10.54 -12.24
C ALA A 146 -6.04 -9.70 -13.00
N SER A 147 -4.80 -10.20 -13.05
CA SER A 147 -3.71 -9.58 -13.80
C SER A 147 -3.97 -9.59 -15.31
N GLU A 148 -4.53 -10.68 -15.83
CA GLU A 148 -4.98 -10.81 -17.23
C GLU A 148 -6.05 -9.76 -17.57
N ARG A 149 -7.14 -9.70 -16.79
CA ARG A 149 -8.19 -8.69 -16.98
C ARG A 149 -7.66 -7.26 -16.89
N PHE A 150 -6.73 -6.99 -15.97
CA PHE A 150 -6.10 -5.68 -15.85
C PHE A 150 -5.35 -5.31 -17.12
N LYS A 151 -4.54 -6.24 -17.66
CA LYS A 151 -3.81 -6.04 -18.91
C LYS A 151 -4.75 -5.75 -20.08
N ASP A 152 -5.85 -6.49 -20.19
CA ASP A 152 -6.84 -6.30 -21.26
C ASP A 152 -7.59 -4.97 -21.14
N ALA A 153 -7.90 -4.55 -19.91
CA ALA A 153 -8.63 -3.30 -19.64
C ALA A 153 -7.79 -2.05 -19.91
N TYR A 154 -6.46 -2.16 -19.82
CA TYR A 154 -5.55 -1.00 -19.85
C TYR A 154 -4.42 -1.17 -20.87
N PRO A 155 -4.73 -1.25 -22.18
CA PRO A 155 -3.72 -1.46 -23.23
C PRO A 155 -2.70 -0.32 -23.34
N ALA A 156 -3.02 0.88 -22.87
CA ALA A 156 -2.09 2.02 -22.81
C ALA A 156 -0.86 1.78 -21.91
N TYR A 157 -0.90 0.76 -21.05
CA TYR A 157 0.20 0.38 -20.17
C TYR A 157 0.96 -0.86 -20.67
N ALA A 158 0.69 -1.35 -21.89
CA ALA A 158 1.25 -2.59 -22.39
C ALA A 158 2.77 -2.69 -22.22
N ASP A 159 3.50 -1.60 -22.48
CA ASP A 159 4.96 -1.55 -22.35
C ASP A 159 5.41 -1.70 -20.88
N MET A 160 4.80 -0.95 -19.95
CA MET A 160 5.09 -1.07 -18.52
C MET A 160 4.73 -2.46 -17.99
N LEU A 161 3.55 -2.99 -18.33
CA LEU A 161 3.12 -4.32 -17.91
C LEU A 161 4.02 -5.42 -18.50
N GLY A 162 4.52 -5.21 -19.72
CA GLY A 162 5.53 -6.04 -20.37
C GLY A 162 6.85 -6.04 -19.60
N CYS A 163 7.35 -4.85 -19.23
CA CYS A 163 8.55 -4.66 -18.42
C CYS A 163 8.43 -5.37 -17.06
N ILE A 164 7.33 -5.14 -16.33
CA ILE A 164 7.05 -5.77 -15.04
C ILE A 164 7.00 -7.30 -15.17
N GLY A 165 6.37 -7.82 -16.22
CA GLY A 165 6.27 -9.26 -16.44
C GLY A 165 7.57 -9.95 -16.82
N ALA A 166 8.54 -9.21 -17.37
CA ALA A 166 9.87 -9.71 -17.71
C ALA A 166 10.82 -9.78 -16.50
N GLY A 167 10.60 -8.92 -15.51
CA GLY A 167 11.35 -8.91 -14.25
C GLY A 167 10.96 -10.05 -13.32
N SER A 168 11.92 -10.57 -12.56
CA SER A 168 11.68 -11.57 -11.51
C SER A 168 11.81 -11.01 -10.09
N ASP A 169 12.28 -9.77 -9.96
CA ASP A 169 12.57 -9.14 -8.69
C ASP A 169 11.85 -7.80 -8.50
N GLN A 170 11.84 -7.35 -7.25
CA GLN A 170 11.12 -6.17 -6.81
C GLN A 170 11.72 -4.87 -7.35
N ASP A 171 13.05 -4.78 -7.48
CA ASP A 171 13.73 -3.56 -7.92
C ASP A 171 13.52 -3.33 -9.41
N SER A 172 13.57 -4.40 -10.22
CA SER A 172 13.16 -4.35 -11.62
C SER A 172 11.72 -3.84 -11.78
N THR A 173 10.79 -4.32 -10.94
CA THR A 173 9.40 -3.83 -10.97
C THR A 173 9.31 -2.34 -10.64
N ARG A 174 10.01 -1.89 -9.59
CA ARG A 174 10.06 -0.47 -9.20
C ARG A 174 10.56 0.39 -10.34
N GLN A 175 11.65 -0.04 -10.99
CA GLN A 175 12.24 0.67 -12.11
C GLN A 175 11.25 0.82 -13.28
N CYS A 176 10.55 -0.26 -13.66
CA CYS A 176 9.53 -0.19 -14.71
C CYS A 176 8.41 0.83 -14.40
N VAL A 177 7.96 0.89 -13.13
CA VAL A 177 6.92 1.85 -12.71
C VAL A 177 7.45 3.28 -12.80
N VAL A 178 8.64 3.55 -12.25
CA VAL A 178 9.25 4.88 -12.27
C VAL A 178 9.51 5.36 -13.70
N GLU A 179 10.07 4.52 -14.56
CA GLU A 179 10.33 4.87 -15.96
C GLU A 179 9.05 5.19 -16.72
N TYR A 180 7.97 4.46 -16.45
CA TYR A 180 6.68 4.73 -17.06
C TYR A 180 6.08 6.05 -16.56
N GLU A 181 6.15 6.33 -15.25
CA GLU A 181 5.70 7.61 -14.70
C GLU A 181 6.44 8.79 -15.32
N VAL A 182 7.77 8.70 -15.43
CA VAL A 182 8.58 9.72 -16.13
C VAL A 182 8.18 9.85 -17.60
N ALA A 183 7.93 8.73 -18.30
CA ALA A 183 7.48 8.77 -19.69
C ALA A 183 6.11 9.45 -19.86
N VAL A 184 5.19 9.28 -18.90
CA VAL A 184 3.89 9.97 -18.90
C VAL A 184 4.08 11.47 -18.66
N GLU A 185 4.94 11.87 -17.71
CA GLU A 185 5.22 13.28 -17.44
C GLU A 185 5.86 14.00 -18.64
N GLU A 186 6.72 13.31 -19.38
CA GLU A 186 7.37 13.83 -20.58
C GLU A 186 6.50 13.74 -21.85
N GLY A 187 5.28 13.20 -21.75
CA GLY A 187 4.37 13.00 -22.90
C GLY A 187 4.84 11.93 -23.90
N ARG A 188 5.78 11.07 -23.48
CA ARG A 188 6.26 9.91 -24.27
C ARG A 188 5.36 8.68 -24.11
N ALA A 189 4.57 8.61 -23.04
CA ALA A 189 3.57 7.58 -22.80
C ALA A 189 2.18 8.21 -22.62
N LEU A 190 1.14 7.43 -22.92
CA LEU A 190 -0.24 7.89 -22.77
C LEU A 190 -0.64 7.94 -21.30
N LYS A 191 -1.19 9.08 -20.88
CA LYS A 191 -1.99 9.16 -19.66
C LYS A 191 -3.42 8.72 -20.00
N PRO A 192 -3.98 7.69 -19.36
CA PRO A 192 -5.37 7.32 -19.58
C PRO A 192 -6.36 8.34 -18.98
#